data_AF-A0A1E7I1J9-F1
#
_entry.id   AF-A0A1E7I1J9-F1
#
_cell.length_a   1.000
_cell.length_b   1.000
_cell.length_c   1.000
_cell.angle_alpha   90.00
_cell.angle_beta   90.00
_cell.angle_gamma   90.00
#
_symmetry.space_group_name_H-M   'P 1'
#
loop_
_entity.id
_entity.type
_entity.pdbx_description
1 polymer ?
#
loop_
_entity_poly.entity_id
_entity_poly.type
_entity_poly.pdbx_seq_one_letter_code
_entity_poly.pdbx_strand_id
1 'polypeptide(L)'
;MKKNSIHATNFRKVLELFRDNRAQDGAKLLKVIQEDYLELYSENKELRSQIKEVADILDLAECMDFDGQKYWIDDDSEVTGPYCQVCYDKEGVLIRLQEREKHWECYSCENLFAKIPKGVTQENKVLKKKVKPPLKLFSAK
;
A
#
# COMPACT_ATOMS: atom_id res chain seq x y z
N MET A 1 -4.44 -12.10 21.01
CA MET A 1 -3.78 -13.31 21.57
C MET A 1 -2.28 -13.07 21.55
N LYS A 2 -1.59 -13.14 22.69
CA LYS A 2 -0.14 -12.89 22.78
C LYS A 2 0.61 -14.14 22.28
N LYS A 3 1.13 -14.13 21.03
CA LYS A 3 2.11 -15.13 20.58
C LYS A 3 3.38 -14.88 21.41
N ASN A 4 3.65 -15.80 22.33
CA ASN A 4 4.74 -15.70 23.30
C ASN A 4 6.09 -15.56 22.57
N SER A 5 6.97 -14.72 23.11
CA SER A 5 8.37 -14.61 22.70
C SER A 5 9.11 -15.91 23.10
N ILE A 6 8.94 -16.96 22.28
CA ILE A 6 9.38 -18.34 22.58
C ILE A 6 10.87 -18.56 22.18
N HIS A 7 11.43 -17.70 21.33
CA HIS A 7 12.65 -18.04 20.57
C HIS A 7 13.96 -17.94 21.36
N ALA A 8 14.15 -16.92 22.19
CA ALA A 8 15.46 -16.70 22.83
C ALA A 8 15.84 -17.83 23.81
N THR A 9 14.87 -18.39 24.53
CA THR A 9 15.08 -19.46 25.51
C THR A 9 15.22 -20.85 24.88
N ASN A 10 14.64 -21.08 23.70
CA ASN A 10 14.61 -22.41 23.09
C ASN A 10 15.93 -22.81 22.43
N PHE A 11 16.68 -21.87 21.84
CA PHE A 11 18.02 -22.18 21.30
C PHE A 11 19.00 -22.60 22.40
N ARG A 12 18.95 -21.95 23.56
CA ARG A 12 19.72 -22.37 24.73
C ARG A 12 19.35 -23.79 25.17
N LYS A 13 18.06 -24.12 25.14
CA LYS A 13 17.57 -25.47 25.47
C LYS A 13 18.04 -26.53 24.47
N VAL A 14 18.05 -26.21 23.18
CA VAL A 14 18.64 -27.08 22.15
C VAL A 14 20.11 -27.37 22.46
N LEU A 15 20.90 -26.33 22.77
CA LEU A 15 22.31 -26.49 23.12
C LEU A 15 22.52 -27.35 24.38
N GLU A 16 21.68 -27.17 25.41
CA GLU A 16 21.69 -28.03 26.61
C GLU A 16 21.39 -29.50 26.26
N LEU A 17 20.38 -29.77 25.43
CA LEU A 17 20.04 -31.14 25.01
C LEU A 17 21.19 -31.82 24.24
N PHE A 18 21.91 -31.08 23.41
CA PHE A 18 23.10 -31.62 22.74
C PHE A 18 24.27 -31.88 23.71
N ARG A 19 24.46 -31.02 24.73
CA ARG A 19 25.47 -31.23 25.78
C ARG A 19 25.16 -32.44 26.66
N ASP A 20 23.88 -32.70 26.91
CA ASP A 20 23.40 -33.82 27.74
C ASP A 20 23.33 -35.16 26.97
N ASN A 21 23.95 -35.27 25.77
CA ASN A 21 23.88 -36.43 24.87
C ASN A 21 22.44 -36.83 24.44
N ARG A 22 21.48 -35.90 24.52
CA ARG A 22 20.08 -36.09 24.11
C ARG A 22 19.84 -35.58 22.69
N ALA A 23 20.64 -36.06 21.74
CA ALA A 23 20.66 -35.58 20.36
C ALA A 23 19.30 -35.67 19.65
N GLN A 24 18.52 -36.72 19.91
CA GLN A 24 17.18 -36.91 19.34
C GLN A 24 16.19 -35.83 19.80
N ASP A 25 16.20 -35.48 21.08
CA ASP A 25 15.31 -34.44 21.63
C ASP A 25 15.75 -33.06 21.15
N GLY A 26 17.06 -32.81 21.08
CA GLY A 26 17.63 -31.59 20.52
C GLY A 26 17.24 -31.37 19.06
N ALA A 27 17.30 -32.43 18.23
CA ALA A 27 16.91 -32.38 16.83
C ALA A 27 15.41 -32.09 16.66
N LYS A 28 14.53 -32.72 17.46
CA LYS A 28 13.09 -32.44 17.45
C LYS A 28 12.80 -30.98 17.81
N LEU A 29 13.41 -30.47 18.87
CA LEU A 29 13.21 -29.09 19.29
C LEU A 29 13.75 -28.10 18.25
N LEU A 30 14.89 -28.39 17.63
CA LEU A 30 15.43 -27.57 16.56
C LEU A 30 14.48 -27.52 15.35
N LYS A 31 13.86 -28.65 14.99
CA LYS A 31 12.87 -28.70 13.90
C LYS A 31 11.65 -27.83 14.21
N VAL A 32 11.12 -27.89 15.43
CA VAL A 32 10.00 -27.02 15.85
C VAL A 32 10.38 -25.55 15.74
N ILE A 33 11.56 -25.16 16.23
CA ILE A 33 12.03 -23.76 16.14
C ILE A 33 12.19 -23.33 14.67
N GLN A 34 12.67 -24.21 13.79
CA GLN A 34 12.81 -23.94 12.37
C GLN A 34 11.44 -23.72 11.71
N GLU A 35 10.45 -24.56 12.01
CA GLU A 35 9.08 -24.42 11.51
C GLU A 35 8.47 -23.10 11.98
N ASP A 36 8.58 -22.77 13.26
CA ASP A 36 8.08 -21.49 13.81
C ASP A 36 8.79 -20.28 13.17
N TYR A 37 10.10 -20.36 12.93
CA TYR A 37 10.85 -19.30 12.26
C TYR A 37 10.38 -19.09 10.82
N LEU A 38 10.11 -20.17 10.09
CA LEU A 38 9.61 -20.09 8.72
C LEU A 38 8.20 -19.48 8.68
N GLU A 39 7.32 -19.85 9.62
CA GLU A 39 5.99 -19.24 9.74
C GLU A 39 6.11 -17.73 10.02
N LEU A 40 6.92 -17.34 11.01
CA LEU A 40 7.14 -15.93 11.34
C LEU A 40 7.77 -15.15 10.18
N TYR A 41 8.73 -15.74 9.48
CA TYR A 41 9.34 -15.12 8.31
C TYR A 41 8.31 -14.90 7.20
N SER A 42 7.47 -15.90 6.94
CA SER A 42 6.39 -15.79 5.96
C SER A 42 5.36 -14.71 6.34
N GLU A 43 4.90 -14.72 7.59
CA GLU A 43 3.98 -13.71 8.13
C GLU A 43 4.60 -12.31 8.04
N ASN A 44 5.87 -12.16 8.40
CA ASN A 44 6.57 -10.87 8.31
C ASN A 44 6.72 -10.39 6.87
N LYS A 45 7.02 -11.28 5.93
CA LYS A 45 7.10 -10.96 4.50
C LYS A 45 5.75 -10.48 3.97
N GLU A 46 4.67 -11.18 4.32
CA GLU A 46 3.31 -10.82 3.92
C GLU A 46 2.89 -9.46 4.47
N LEU A 47 3.08 -9.24 5.77
CA LEU A 47 2.78 -7.95 6.41
C LEU A 47 3.58 -6.80 5.79
N ARG A 48 4.86 -7.02 5.46
CA ARG A 48 5.68 -6.02 4.77
C ARG A 48 5.14 -5.70 3.37
N SER A 49 4.64 -6.70 2.66
CA SER A 49 4.02 -6.52 1.34
C SER A 49 2.75 -5.67 1.44
N GLN A 50 1.85 -6.00 2.37
CA GLN A 50 0.62 -5.25 2.61
C GLN A 50 0.89 -3.81 3.02
N ILE A 51 1.87 -3.59 3.91
CA ILE A 51 2.28 -2.23 4.31
C ILE A 51 2.79 -1.44 3.10
N LYS A 52 3.58 -2.06 2.21
CA LYS A 52 4.06 -1.41 0.99
C LYS A 52 2.89 -1.03 0.07
N GLU A 53 1.96 -1.93 -0.17
CA GLU A 53 0.78 -1.66 -1.01
C GLU A 53 -0.05 -0.48 -0.48
N VAL A 54 -0.29 -0.44 0.84
CA VAL A 54 -1.01 0.68 1.47
C VAL A 54 -0.24 2.00 1.33
N ALA A 55 1.09 1.98 1.49
CA ALA A 55 1.90 3.17 1.30
C ALA A 55 1.85 3.68 -0.15
N ASP A 56 1.95 2.77 -1.12
CA ASP A 56 1.86 3.10 -2.55
C ASP A 56 0.48 3.73 -2.87
N ILE A 57 -0.61 3.24 -2.27
CA ILE A 57 -1.96 3.82 -2.40
C ILE A 57 -2.03 5.23 -1.79
N LEU A 58 -1.43 5.44 -0.60
CA LEU A 58 -1.40 6.74 0.06
C LEU A 58 -0.62 7.77 -0.74
N ASP A 59 0.53 7.38 -1.29
CA ASP A 59 1.36 8.26 -2.14
C ASP A 59 0.57 8.68 -3.40
N LEU A 60 -0.15 7.75 -4.04
CA LEU A 60 -1.03 8.05 -5.18
C LEU A 60 -2.17 9.01 -4.80
N ALA A 61 -2.79 8.82 -3.63
CA ALA A 61 -3.85 9.69 -3.14
C ALA A 61 -3.35 11.11 -2.82
N GLU A 62 -2.09 11.27 -2.40
CA GLU A 62 -1.51 12.60 -2.16
C GLU A 62 -1.37 13.42 -3.45
N CYS A 63 -1.07 12.77 -4.58
CA CYS A 63 -0.94 13.37 -5.92
C CYS A 63 -2.28 13.57 -6.65
N MET A 64 -3.41 13.20 -6.03
CA MET A 64 -4.73 13.34 -6.64
C MET A 64 -5.34 14.72 -6.36
N ASP A 65 -5.87 15.34 -7.42
CA ASP A 65 -6.64 16.58 -7.35
C ASP A 65 -8.07 16.37 -7.85
N PHE A 66 -9.04 16.95 -7.15
CA PHE A 66 -10.46 16.86 -7.51
C PHE A 66 -10.96 18.20 -7.99
N ASP A 67 -11.38 18.26 -9.26
CA ASP A 67 -11.81 19.52 -9.89
C ASP A 67 -13.28 19.90 -9.61
N GLY A 68 -13.94 19.16 -8.72
CA GLY A 68 -15.37 19.30 -8.41
C GLY A 68 -16.26 18.29 -9.15
N GLN A 69 -15.76 17.59 -10.17
CA GLN A 69 -16.51 16.54 -10.88
C GLN A 69 -15.69 15.28 -11.14
N LYS A 70 -14.38 15.41 -11.37
CA LYS A 70 -13.49 14.32 -11.78
C LYS A 70 -12.13 14.48 -11.13
N TYR A 71 -11.40 13.36 -11.04
CA TYR A 71 -10.06 13.35 -10.48
C TYR A 71 -9.00 13.55 -11.56
N TRP A 72 -7.90 14.17 -11.16
CA TRP A 72 -6.67 14.35 -11.92
C TRP A 72 -5.51 13.88 -11.06
N ILE A 73 -4.43 13.42 -11.68
CA ILE A 73 -3.19 13.07 -10.98
C ILE A 73 -2.13 14.07 -11.44
N ASP A 74 -1.50 14.74 -10.48
CA ASP A 74 -0.42 15.70 -10.70
C ASP A 74 0.83 15.18 -9.99
N ASP A 75 1.77 14.62 -10.76
CA ASP A 75 3.02 14.03 -10.27
C ASP A 75 4.22 14.76 -10.87
N ASP A 76 4.42 16.03 -10.46
CA ASP A 76 5.53 17.00 -10.71
C ASP A 76 6.03 17.20 -12.16
N SER A 77 5.67 16.31 -13.08
CA SER A 77 6.23 16.08 -14.41
C SER A 77 5.12 15.97 -15.45
N GLU A 78 3.98 15.41 -15.07
CA GLU A 78 2.82 15.25 -15.95
C GLU A 78 1.51 15.32 -15.16
N VAL A 79 0.54 16.05 -15.70
CA VAL A 79 -0.84 16.01 -15.25
C VAL A 79 -1.59 15.01 -16.11
N THR A 80 -2.08 13.93 -15.49
CA THR A 80 -2.82 12.87 -16.17
C THR A 80 -4.27 12.82 -15.73
N GLY A 81 -5.15 12.41 -16.65
CA GLY A 81 -6.59 12.34 -16.42
C GLY A 81 -7.43 12.78 -17.63
N PRO A 82 -8.72 13.09 -17.41
CA PRO A 82 -9.43 12.96 -16.14
C PRO A 82 -9.86 11.52 -15.82
N TYR A 83 -10.06 11.23 -14.53
CA TYR A 83 -10.51 9.93 -14.01
C TYR A 83 -11.91 10.01 -13.40
N CYS A 84 -12.65 8.91 -13.50
CA CYS A 84 -14.03 8.80 -13.02
C CYS A 84 -14.10 8.86 -11.49
N GLN A 85 -14.76 9.89 -10.95
CA GLN A 85 -14.98 10.03 -9.51
C GLN A 85 -15.83 8.88 -8.94
N VAL A 86 -16.88 8.45 -9.65
CA VAL A 86 -17.78 7.40 -9.16
C VAL A 86 -17.08 6.05 -9.00
N CYS A 87 -16.26 5.65 -9.98
CA CYS A 87 -15.53 4.38 -9.91
C CYS A 87 -14.46 4.41 -8.82
N TYR A 88 -13.78 5.53 -8.66
CA TYR A 88 -12.74 5.67 -7.66
C TYR A 88 -13.32 5.71 -6.24
N ASP A 89 -14.36 6.51 -5.98
CA ASP A 89 -14.93 6.63 -4.64
C ASP A 89 -15.63 5.35 -4.17
N LYS A 90 -16.19 4.57 -5.10
CA LYS A 90 -16.91 3.33 -4.77
C LYS A 90 -15.99 2.12 -4.66
N GLU A 91 -15.06 1.97 -5.60
CA GLU A 91 -14.29 0.72 -5.78
C GLU A 91 -12.77 0.94 -5.70
N GLY A 92 -12.30 2.19 -5.55
CA GLY A 92 -10.87 2.53 -5.55
C GLY A 92 -10.22 2.44 -6.94
N VAL A 93 -11.01 2.31 -8.02
CA VAL A 93 -10.48 2.08 -9.37
C VAL A 93 -10.43 3.35 -10.19
N LEU A 94 -9.24 3.68 -10.70
CA LEU A 94 -9.01 4.80 -11.60
C LEU A 94 -9.36 4.47 -13.05
N ILE A 95 -10.60 4.76 -13.43
CA ILE A 95 -11.06 4.63 -14.82
C ILE A 95 -10.85 5.95 -15.55
N ARG A 96 -10.00 5.95 -16.58
CA ARG A 96 -9.81 7.14 -17.43
C ARG A 96 -11.10 7.46 -18.19
N LEU A 97 -11.57 8.69 -18.06
CA LEU A 97 -12.76 9.15 -18.77
C LEU A 97 -12.45 9.34 -20.26
N GLN A 98 -13.40 8.94 -21.09
CA GLN A 98 -13.33 9.03 -22.53
C GLN A 98 -13.86 10.38 -22.99
N GLU A 99 -13.12 11.04 -23.88
CA GLU A 99 -13.52 12.33 -24.40
C GLU A 99 -14.62 12.19 -25.45
N ARG A 100 -15.75 12.89 -25.23
CA ARG A 100 -16.82 13.07 -26.23
C ARG A 100 -16.92 14.54 -26.60
N GLU A 101 -17.71 14.89 -27.61
CA GLU A 101 -17.81 16.28 -28.07
C GLU A 101 -18.19 17.26 -26.95
N LYS A 102 -19.22 16.92 -26.15
CA LYS A 102 -19.82 17.82 -25.14
C LYS A 102 -19.49 17.45 -23.68
N HIS A 103 -18.97 16.25 -23.45
CA HIS A 103 -18.80 15.71 -22.10
C HIS A 103 -17.64 14.71 -22.05
N TRP A 104 -17.33 14.26 -20.85
CA TRP A 104 -16.49 13.11 -20.56
C TRP A 104 -17.39 11.95 -20.16
N GLU A 105 -17.07 10.73 -20.58
CA GLU A 105 -17.88 9.54 -20.32
C GLU A 105 -17.02 8.44 -19.69
N CYS A 106 -17.53 7.78 -18.66
CA CYS A 106 -16.88 6.59 -18.11
C CYS A 106 -17.39 5.33 -18.81
N TYR A 107 -16.53 4.56 -19.47
CA TYR A 107 -16.96 3.30 -20.11
C TYR A 107 -17.35 2.21 -19.09
N SER A 108 -16.91 2.33 -17.83
CA SER A 108 -17.13 1.30 -16.80
C SER A 108 -18.44 1.48 -16.04
N CYS A 109 -18.89 2.71 -15.84
CA CYS A 109 -20.13 3.00 -15.09
C CYS A 109 -21.10 3.92 -15.84
N GLU A 110 -20.77 4.30 -17.08
CA GLU A 110 -21.59 5.09 -18.01
C GLU A 110 -21.96 6.50 -17.50
N ASN A 111 -21.37 6.95 -16.39
CA ASN A 111 -21.55 8.31 -15.90
C ASN A 111 -20.93 9.35 -16.85
N LEU A 112 -21.63 10.48 -16.96
CA LEU A 112 -21.24 11.60 -17.80
C LEU A 112 -20.79 12.78 -16.94
N PHE A 113 -19.68 13.42 -17.31
CA PHE A 113 -19.08 14.53 -16.59
C PHE A 113 -18.92 15.74 -17.52
N ALA A 114 -19.15 16.95 -17.01
CA ALA A 114 -19.09 18.14 -17.85
C ALA A 114 -17.64 18.48 -18.24
N LYS A 115 -17.47 18.91 -19.50
CA LYS A 115 -16.29 19.68 -19.93
C LYS A 115 -16.46 21.11 -19.41
N ILE A 116 -16.01 21.39 -18.19
CA ILE A 116 -16.09 22.74 -17.62
C ILE A 116 -15.34 23.70 -18.58
N PRO A 117 -15.98 24.75 -19.12
CA PRO A 117 -15.31 25.75 -19.93
C PRO A 117 -14.26 26.48 -19.08
N LYS A 118 -13.05 26.67 -19.60
CA LYS A 118 -11.93 27.39 -18.95
C LYS A 118 -12.26 28.89 -18.76
N GLY A 119 -13.20 29.23 -17.87
CA GLY A 119 -13.71 30.61 -17.73
C GLY A 119 -14.24 31.02 -16.36
N VAL A 120 -14.17 30.16 -15.34
CA VAL A 120 -14.41 30.58 -13.94
C VAL A 120 -13.30 29.98 -13.07
N THR A 121 -12.13 30.58 -13.14
CA THR A 121 -11.08 30.43 -12.13
C THR A 121 -11.60 31.03 -10.84
N GLN A 122 -12.15 30.21 -9.95
CA GLN A 122 -11.90 30.49 -8.53
C GLN A 122 -10.42 30.20 -8.32
N GLU A 123 -9.67 31.23 -7.94
CA GLU A 123 -8.29 31.11 -7.49
C GLU A 123 -8.25 30.23 -6.22
N ASN A 124 -8.37 28.92 -6.40
CA ASN A 124 -7.95 27.99 -5.39
C ASN A 124 -6.44 28.13 -5.34
N LYS A 125 -5.97 28.92 -4.36
CA LYS A 125 -4.56 29.00 -3.97
C LYS A 125 -4.03 27.57 -3.95
N VAL A 126 -3.23 27.22 -4.95
CA VAL A 126 -2.42 26.01 -4.96
C VAL A 126 -1.45 26.20 -3.80
N LEU A 127 -1.88 25.78 -2.60
CA LEU A 127 -1.00 25.50 -1.51
C LEU A 127 -0.07 24.43 -2.06
N LYS A 128 1.13 24.84 -2.49
CA LYS A 128 2.20 23.95 -2.91
C LYS A 128 2.33 22.90 -1.80
N LYS A 129 1.74 21.72 -2.02
CA LYS A 129 1.87 20.60 -1.09
C LYS A 129 3.37 20.36 -1.02
N LYS A 130 3.97 20.54 0.15
CA LYS A 130 5.36 20.18 0.36
C LYS A 130 5.46 18.70 0.05
N VAL A 131 6.18 18.34 -1.00
CA VAL A 131 6.47 16.94 -1.36
C VAL A 131 7.05 16.29 -0.12
N LYS A 132 6.26 15.42 0.51
CA LYS A 132 6.76 14.62 1.61
C LYS A 132 7.58 13.49 0.99
N PRO A 133 8.74 13.15 1.56
CA PRO A 133 9.47 11.99 1.08
C PRO A 133 8.57 10.75 1.19
N PRO A 134 8.68 9.79 0.26
CA PRO A 134 7.91 8.55 0.31
C PRO A 134 8.06 7.88 1.67
N LEU A 135 6.99 7.24 2.12
CA LEU A 135 6.94 6.63 3.44
C LEU A 135 8.11 5.64 3.59
N LYS A 136 9.04 5.96 4.49
CA LYS A 136 10.15 5.08 4.84
C LYS A 136 9.62 3.97 5.75
N LEU A 137 9.03 2.94 5.16
CA LEU A 137 8.34 1.88 5.89
C LEU A 137 9.29 1.00 6.69
N PHE A 138 10.54 0.82 6.23
CA PHE A 138 11.52 -0.03 6.88
C PHE A 138 12.89 0.64 6.90
N SER A 139 13.54 0.65 8.07
CA SER A 139 14.97 1.00 8.16
C SER A 139 15.78 -0.05 7.40
N ALA A 140 16.48 0.36 6.34
CA ALA A 140 17.54 -0.45 5.76
C ALA A 140 18.58 -0.70 6.86
N LYS A 141 18.86 -1.98 7.13
CA LYS A 141 20.04 -2.38 7.89
C LYS A 141 21.20 -2.57 6.94
#